data_AF-A0A9E2C2H4-F1
#
_entry.id   AF-A0A9E2C2H4-F1
#
_cell.length_a   1.000
_cell.length_b   1.000
_cell.length_c   1.000
_cell.angle_alpha   90.00
_cell.angle_beta   90.00
_cell.angle_gamma   90.00
#
_symmetry.space_group_name_H-M   'P 1'
#
loop_
_entity.id
_entity.type
_entity.pdbx_description
1 polymer ?
#
loop_
_entity_poly.entity_id
_entity_poly.type
_entity_poly.pdbx_seq_one_letter_code
_entity_poly.pdbx_strand_id
1 'polypeptide(L)'
;MAGTILISDDQGLAISTVEFDYLVECIRGSFLPEDQSVAELVYEPLDEGGMTFISAVELDEHSYPIFAETVRRACATSRGAASFSRFEARWKEFLEIIEQDPRCKEKE
;
A
#
# COMPACT_ATOMS: atom_id res chain seq x y z
N MET A 1 -0.21 -3.89 -19.45
CA MET A 1 -1.22 -4.31 -18.46
C MET A 1 -1.18 -3.28 -17.33
N ALA A 2 -2.22 -3.16 -16.50
CA ALA A 2 -2.30 -2.19 -15.41
C ALA A 2 -2.28 -2.96 -14.08
N GLY A 3 -1.77 -2.32 -13.02
CA GLY A 3 -1.81 -2.87 -11.67
C GLY A 3 -2.88 -2.19 -10.82
N THR A 4 -3.24 -2.78 -9.69
CA THR A 4 -4.23 -2.20 -8.77
C THR A 4 -3.83 -2.41 -7.32
N ILE A 5 -4.11 -1.43 -6.46
CA ILE A 5 -3.99 -1.58 -5.02
C ILE A 5 -5.40 -1.45 -4.44
N LEU A 6 -5.97 -2.54 -3.93
CA LEU A 6 -7.30 -2.54 -3.35
C LEU A 6 -7.22 -2.16 -1.87
N ILE A 7 -8.02 -1.19 -1.46
CA ILE A 7 -8.07 -0.72 -0.07
C ILE A 7 -9.32 -1.24 0.62
N SER A 8 -10.48 -1.07 -0.02
CA SER A 8 -11.77 -1.64 0.39
C SER A 8 -12.53 -2.11 -0.85
N ASP A 9 -13.71 -2.72 -0.67
CA ASP A 9 -14.51 -3.23 -1.78
C ASP A 9 -14.83 -2.17 -2.85
N ASP A 10 -14.98 -0.90 -2.44
CA ASP A 10 -15.36 0.22 -3.30
C ASP A 10 -14.22 1.23 -3.54
N GLN A 11 -13.06 1.06 -2.89
CA GLN A 11 -11.93 1.98 -3.02
C GLN A 11 -10.61 1.27 -3.30
N GLY A 12 -9.88 1.82 -4.26
CA GLY A 12 -8.55 1.35 -4.60
C GLY A 12 -7.88 2.30 -5.57
N LEU A 13 -6.62 2.00 -5.88
CA LEU A 13 -5.78 2.80 -6.76
C LEU A 13 -5.44 1.98 -8.00
N ALA A 14 -6.00 2.37 -9.15
CA ALA A 14 -5.65 1.81 -10.44
C ALA A 14 -4.47 2.57 -11.06
N ILE A 15 -3.40 1.86 -11.41
CA ILE A 15 -2.12 2.44 -11.81
C ILE A 15 -1.46 1.64 -12.94
N SER A 16 -0.47 2.24 -13.61
CA SER A 16 0.34 1.52 -14.59
C SER A 16 1.21 0.45 -13.92
N THR A 17 1.66 -0.56 -14.67
CA THR A 17 2.60 -1.58 -14.14
C THR A 17 3.86 -0.97 -13.52
N VAL A 18 4.43 0.07 -14.15
CA VAL A 18 5.65 0.71 -13.63
C VAL A 18 5.41 1.39 -12.28
N GLU A 19 4.24 2.02 -12.11
CA GLU A 19 3.85 2.63 -10.84
C GLU A 19 3.52 1.56 -9.79
N PHE A 20 2.84 0.48 -10.20
CA PHE A 20 2.52 -0.65 -9.35
C PHE A 20 3.78 -1.29 -8.78
N ASP A 21 4.68 -1.76 -9.65
CA ASP A 21 5.93 -2.40 -9.25
C ASP A 21 6.74 -1.48 -8.33
N TYR A 22 6.82 -0.19 -8.65
CA TYR A 22 7.54 0.77 -7.82
C TYR A 22 6.92 0.93 -6.42
N LEU A 23 5.61 1.17 -6.33
CA LEU A 23 4.94 1.40 -5.05
C LEU A 23 4.98 0.14 -4.17
N VAL A 24 4.64 -1.01 -4.76
CA VAL A 24 4.57 -2.30 -4.08
C VAL A 24 5.94 -2.70 -3.53
N GLU A 25 7.02 -2.57 -4.29
CA GLU A 25 8.36 -2.86 -3.78
C GLU A 25 8.78 -1.92 -2.64
N CYS A 26 8.46 -0.63 -2.74
CA CYS A 26 8.74 0.33 -1.66
C CYS A 26 7.98 0.02 -0.37
N ILE A 27 6.70 -0.36 -0.49
CA ILE A 27 5.84 -0.71 0.64
C ILE A 27 6.33 -2.01 1.29
N ARG A 28 6.60 -3.05 0.48
CA ARG A 28 7.14 -4.33 0.94
C ARG A 28 8.42 -4.15 1.74
N GLY A 29 9.35 -3.33 1.25
CA GLY A 29 10.61 -3.02 1.94
C GLY A 29 10.46 -2.19 3.23
N SER A 30 9.25 -1.69 3.53
CA SER A 30 9.00 -0.81 4.67
C SER A 30 8.30 -1.50 5.85
N PHE A 31 7.85 -2.75 5.68
CA PHE A 31 7.27 -3.53 6.79
C PHE A 31 8.33 -3.83 7.85
N LEU A 32 7.92 -3.79 9.13
CA LEU A 32 8.80 -4.23 10.21
C LEU A 32 8.80 -5.77 10.31
N PRO A 33 9.82 -6.36 10.96
CA PRO A 33 9.85 -7.81 11.21
C PRO A 33 8.63 -8.32 11.99
N GLU A 34 8.04 -7.50 12.87
CA GLU A 34 6.85 -7.85 13.64
C GLU A 34 5.54 -7.77 12.85
N ASP A 35 5.53 -7.07 11.72
CA ASP A 35 4.34 -6.81 10.90
C ASP A 35 4.24 -7.76 9.68
N GLN A 36 5.08 -8.80 9.62
CA GLN A 36 5.17 -9.68 8.45
C GLN A 36 3.88 -10.43 8.14
N SER A 37 3.09 -10.79 9.15
CA SER A 37 1.78 -11.40 8.92
C SER A 37 0.82 -10.48 8.16
N VAL A 38 0.90 -9.16 8.37
CA VAL A 38 0.12 -8.18 7.61
C VAL A 38 0.64 -8.07 6.18
N ALA A 39 1.96 -8.12 5.99
CA ALA A 39 2.57 -8.10 4.68
C ALA A 39 2.16 -9.32 3.84
N GLU A 40 2.19 -10.53 4.42
CA GLU A 40 1.77 -11.77 3.77
C GLU A 40 0.32 -11.69 3.30
N LEU A 41 -0.60 -11.25 4.17
CA LEU A 41 -2.02 -11.08 3.82
C LEU A 41 -2.24 -10.09 2.68
N VAL A 42 -1.56 -8.94 2.71
CA VAL A 42 -1.75 -7.91 1.67
C VAL A 42 -1.24 -8.37 0.30
N TYR A 43 -0.17 -9.17 0.28
CA TYR A 43 0.55 -9.56 -0.93
C TYR A 43 0.19 -10.94 -1.45
N GLU A 44 -0.60 -11.73 -0.72
CA GLU A 44 -1.09 -13.05 -1.14
C GLU A 44 -1.62 -13.06 -2.59
N PRO A 45 -2.44 -12.09 -3.06
CA PRO A 45 -2.94 -12.10 -4.44
C PRO A 45 -1.84 -11.94 -5.49
N LEU A 46 -0.77 -11.20 -5.16
CA LEU A 46 0.38 -10.98 -6.02
C LEU A 46 1.32 -12.19 -6.03
N ASP A 47 1.66 -12.71 -4.85
CA ASP A 47 2.65 -13.77 -4.68
C ASP A 47 2.10 -15.15 -5.07
N GLU A 48 0.88 -15.48 -4.65
CA GLU A 48 0.28 -16.80 -4.86
C GLU A 48 -0.67 -16.82 -6.07
N GLY A 49 -1.37 -15.72 -6.30
CA GLY A 49 -2.36 -15.59 -7.38
C GLY A 49 -1.77 -15.23 -8.75
N GLY A 50 -0.52 -14.77 -8.79
CA GLY A 50 0.10 -14.24 -10.01
C GLY A 50 -0.64 -13.04 -10.60
N MET A 51 -1.44 -12.35 -9.78
CA MET A 51 -2.28 -11.22 -10.18
C MET A 51 -1.51 -9.92 -10.02
N THR A 52 -1.77 -8.92 -10.85
CA THR A 52 -1.09 -7.61 -10.74
C THR A 52 -1.82 -6.69 -9.75
N PHE A 53 -2.12 -7.20 -8.54
CA PHE A 53 -2.69 -6.38 -7.46
C PHE A 53 -2.29 -6.87 -6.07
N ILE A 54 -2.33 -5.95 -5.11
CA ILE A 54 -2.29 -6.24 -3.66
C ILE A 54 -3.61 -5.78 -3.03
N SER A 55 -4.00 -6.35 -1.89
CA SER A 55 -5.31 -6.11 -1.29
C SER A 55 -5.24 -5.90 0.22
N ALA A 56 -5.76 -4.76 0.69
CA ALA A 56 -6.00 -4.49 2.11
C ALA A 56 -7.46 -4.69 2.52
N VAL A 57 -8.30 -5.26 1.63
CA VAL A 57 -9.75 -5.43 1.85
C VAL A 57 -10.01 -6.31 3.07
N GLU A 58 -9.26 -7.39 3.24
CA GLU A 58 -9.46 -8.36 4.32
C GLU A 58 -8.79 -7.95 5.64
N LEU A 59 -8.06 -6.82 5.67
CA LEU A 59 -7.46 -6.33 6.91
C LEU A 59 -8.53 -5.83 7.88
N ASP A 60 -8.42 -6.26 9.12
CA ASP A 60 -9.24 -5.79 10.22
C ASP A 60 -8.79 -4.41 10.75
N GLU A 61 -9.52 -3.89 11.74
CA GLU A 61 -9.24 -2.61 12.40
C GLU A 61 -7.91 -2.57 13.17
N HIS A 62 -7.25 -3.70 13.38
CA HIS A 62 -5.95 -3.79 14.04
C HIS A 62 -4.80 -3.83 13.04
N SER A 63 -4.98 -4.55 11.93
CA SER A 63 -3.98 -4.78 10.90
C SER A 63 -3.96 -3.65 9.87
N TYR A 64 -5.11 -3.03 9.60
CA TYR A 64 -5.18 -1.92 8.64
C TYR A 64 -4.33 -0.70 9.06
N PRO A 65 -4.34 -0.23 10.33
CA PRO A 65 -3.45 0.85 10.76
C PRO A 65 -1.96 0.52 10.58
N ILE A 66 -1.56 -0.74 10.74
CA ILE A 66 -0.18 -1.20 10.53
C ILE A 66 0.21 -1.05 9.05
N PHE A 67 -0.68 -1.49 8.15
CA PHE A 67 -0.49 -1.28 6.71
C PHE A 67 -0.43 0.21 6.35
N ALA A 68 -1.36 1.02 6.86
CA ALA A 68 -1.39 2.46 6.62
C ALA A 68 -0.09 3.15 7.07
N GLU A 69 0.41 2.81 8.27
CA GLU A 69 1.66 3.35 8.78
C GLU A 69 2.88 2.88 7.96
N THR A 70 2.86 1.62 7.52
CA THR A 70 3.88 1.10 6.61
C THR A 70 3.92 1.87 5.29
N VAL A 71 2.76 2.21 4.72
CA VAL A 71 2.66 3.04 3.50
C VAL A 71 3.20 4.45 3.75
N ARG A 72 2.88 5.08 4.89
CA ARG A 72 3.46 6.38 5.27
C ARG A 72 4.98 6.33 5.35
N ARG A 73 5.52 5.28 6.00
CA ARG A 73 6.97 5.06 6.11
C ARG A 73 7.62 4.85 4.74
N ALA A 74 6.98 4.09 3.86
CA ALA A 74 7.45 3.84 2.50
C ALA A 74 7.53 5.15 1.68
N CYS A 75 6.48 5.97 1.75
CA CYS A 75 6.47 7.29 1.12
C CYS A 75 7.57 8.20 1.68
N ALA A 76 7.70 8.28 3.01
CA ALA A 76 8.71 9.10 3.68
C ALA A 76 10.15 8.68 3.30
N THR A 77 10.41 7.37 3.23
CA THR A 77 11.70 6.81 2.81
C THR A 77 11.97 7.11 1.33
N SER A 78 10.94 6.96 0.49
CA SER A 78 11.03 7.20 -0.94
C SER A 78 11.33 8.66 -1.29
N ARG A 79 10.95 9.64 -0.46
CA ARG A 79 11.23 11.07 -0.67
C ARG A 79 12.71 11.41 -0.85
N GLY A 80 13.61 10.59 -0.30
CA GLY A 80 15.06 10.78 -0.47
C GLY A 80 15.60 10.34 -1.84
N ALA A 81 14.82 9.60 -2.63
CA ALA A 81 15.25 9.06 -3.91
C ALA A 81 15.03 10.07 -5.06
N ALA A 82 15.97 10.11 -6.01
CA ALA A 82 15.86 10.97 -7.20
C ALA A 82 14.64 10.64 -8.08
N SER A 83 14.13 9.41 -8.00
CA SER A 83 12.93 8.96 -8.71
C SER A 83 11.61 9.41 -8.07
N PHE A 84 11.64 9.93 -6.84
CA PHE A 84 10.42 10.26 -6.10
C PHE A 84 9.49 11.24 -6.83
N SER A 85 10.06 12.28 -7.44
CA SER A 85 9.29 13.32 -8.15
C SER A 85 8.45 12.76 -9.29
N ARG A 86 8.83 11.61 -9.86
CA ARG A 86 8.05 10.91 -10.90
C ARG A 86 6.78 10.27 -10.34
N PHE A 87 6.79 9.86 -9.09
CA PHE A 87 5.71 9.09 -8.45
C PHE A 87 5.00 9.85 -7.32
N GLU A 88 5.43 11.08 -7.02
CA GLU A 88 4.91 11.90 -5.92
C GLU A 88 3.37 12.07 -5.97
N ALA A 89 2.82 12.34 -7.15
CA ALA A 89 1.38 12.47 -7.31
C ALA A 89 0.63 11.17 -6.99
N ARG A 90 1.22 10.01 -7.32
CA ARG A 90 0.64 8.69 -7.02
C ARG A 90 0.73 8.39 -5.53
N TRP A 91 1.86 8.70 -4.89
CA TRP A 91 2.00 8.58 -3.43
C TRP A 91 0.97 9.42 -2.68
N LYS A 92 0.72 10.66 -3.14
CA LYS A 92 -0.28 11.54 -2.53
C LYS A 92 -1.69 10.97 -2.66
N GLU A 93 -2.08 10.55 -3.87
CA GLU A 93 -3.38 9.92 -4.11
C GLU A 93 -3.54 8.65 -3.26
N PHE A 94 -2.49 7.84 -3.16
CA PHE A 94 -2.55 6.61 -2.37
C PHE A 94 -2.73 6.87 -0.88
N LEU A 95 -2.00 7.84 -0.33
CA LEU A 95 -2.15 8.25 1.07
C LEU A 95 -3.54 8.82 1.36
N GLU A 96 -4.08 9.64 0.45
CA GLU A 96 -5.44 10.18 0.59
C GLU A 96 -6.50 9.07 0.63
N ILE A 97 -6.38 8.03 -0.20
CA ILE A 97 -7.30 6.87 -0.18
C ILE A 97 -7.19 6.11 1.15
N ILE A 98 -5.96 5.86 1.63
CA ILE A 98 -5.75 5.13 2.89
C ILE A 98 -6.33 5.90 4.09
N GLU A 99 -6.11 7.22 4.14
CA GLU A 99 -6.58 8.06 5.25
C GLU A 99 -8.10 8.23 5.27
N GLN A 100 -8.77 8.04 4.13
CA GLN A 100 -10.23 8.07 4.04
C GLN A 100 -10.90 6.78 4.51
N ASP A 101 -10.15 5.69 4.63
CA ASP A 101 -10.71 4.41 5.08
C ASP A 101 -11.11 4.48 6.56
N PRO A 102 -12.33 4.05 6.94
CA PRO A 102 -12.80 4.12 8.32
C PRO A 102 -11.95 3.30 9.31
N ARG A 103 -11.21 2.29 8.83
CA ARG A 103 -10.28 1.50 9.66
C ARG A 103 -8.99 2.25 9.97
N CYS A 104 -8.72 3.38 9.31
CA CYS A 104 -7.56 4.22 9.57
C CYS A 104 -7.71 5.11 10.81
N LYS A 105 -8.86 5.11 11.49
CA LYS A 105 -9.11 6.00 12.63
C LYS A 105 -8.04 5.90 13.70
N GLU A 106 -7.39 7.04 13.96
CA GLU A 106 -6.58 7.26 15.14
C GLU A 106 -7.40 6.90 16.39
N LYS A 107 -6.79 6.14 17.30
CA LYS A 107 -7.29 6.05 18.67
C LYS A 107 -7.30 7.47 19.23
N GLU A 108 -8.49 8.06 19.39
CA GLU A 108 -8.70 9.24 20.25
C GLU A 108 -8.16 9.01 21.66
#